data_AF-A0AAP0ID60-F1
#
_entry.id   AF-A0AAP0ID60-F1
#
_cell.length_a   1.000
_cell.length_b   1.000
_cell.length_c   1.000
_cell.angle_alpha   90.00
_cell.angle_beta   90.00
_cell.angle_gamma   90.00
#
_symmetry.space_group_name_H-M   'P 1'
#
loop_
_entity.id
_entity.type
_entity.pdbx_description
1 polymer ?
#
loop_
_entity_poly.entity_id
_entity_poly.type
_entity_poly.pdbx_seq_one_letter_code
_entity_poly.pdbx_strand_id
1 'polypeptide(L)'
;MHIAEQGSGPLLLLLHGFPELSFILMVPPDHSPCRQRLPCRRFHVVAPDMRGYGDTDSPPHHSSYTYFHLIGDIVGLLDDLNEQQEPGRAEKAFGRYDCSTVIKKFLLIDKDDPLIAPPGVEIIDFLHTPSSLPSWISEEEIQFFAQKFEETGFTGGLNYYRAMYL
;
A
#
# COMPACT_ATOMS: atom_id res chain seq x y z
N MET A 1 -10.01 -4.94 -19.78
CA MET A 1 -8.57 -4.82 -20.11
C MET A 1 -8.01 -6.23 -20.24
N HIS A 2 -7.18 -6.50 -21.24
CA HIS A 2 -6.46 -7.78 -21.36
C HIS A 2 -5.23 -7.78 -20.45
N ILE A 3 -4.96 -8.90 -19.77
CA ILE A 3 -3.80 -9.07 -18.90
C ILE A 3 -3.07 -10.39 -19.19
N ALA A 4 -1.76 -10.36 -19.01
CA ALA A 4 -0.96 -11.55 -18.78
C ALA A 4 -0.59 -11.61 -17.28
N GLU A 5 -0.61 -12.80 -16.70
CA GLU A 5 -0.30 -12.96 -15.28
C GLU A 5 0.44 -14.27 -14.98
N GLN A 6 1.28 -14.26 -13.95
CA GLN A 6 1.98 -15.45 -13.48
C GLN A 6 2.36 -15.35 -12.00
N GLY A 7 2.37 -16.49 -11.32
CA GLY A 7 2.87 -16.61 -9.96
C GLY A 7 1.78 -16.46 -8.91
N SER A 8 2.20 -16.32 -7.66
CA SER A 8 1.32 -16.21 -6.50
C SER A 8 2.07 -15.45 -5.41
N GLY A 9 1.37 -14.60 -4.66
CA GLY A 9 1.97 -13.75 -3.62
C GLY A 9 1.48 -12.31 -3.77
N PRO A 10 2.16 -11.32 -3.16
CA PRO A 10 1.80 -9.92 -3.31
C PRO A 10 1.79 -9.50 -4.79
N LEU A 11 0.85 -8.64 -5.16
CA LEU A 11 0.74 -8.11 -6.51
C LEU A 11 1.99 -7.31 -6.91
N LEU A 12 2.50 -7.59 -8.11
CA LEU A 12 3.49 -6.78 -8.81
C LEU A 12 2.92 -6.41 -10.19
N LEU A 13 2.43 -5.18 -10.32
CA LEU A 13 1.89 -4.65 -11.57
C LEU A 13 3.01 -4.08 -12.44
N LEU A 14 3.14 -4.58 -13.67
CA LEU A 14 4.15 -4.12 -14.63
C LEU A 14 3.46 -3.43 -15.81
N LEU A 15 3.80 -2.17 -16.05
CA LEU A 15 3.24 -1.38 -17.15
C LEU A 15 4.29 -1.20 -18.26
N HIS A 16 3.91 -1.50 -19.50
CA HIS A 16 4.80 -1.40 -20.65
C HIS A 16 4.77 0.01 -21.28
N GLY A 17 5.81 0.33 -22.06
CA GLY A 17 5.91 1.58 -22.81
C GLY A 17 5.41 1.48 -24.25
N PHE A 18 5.82 2.44 -25.09
CA PHE A 18 5.65 2.39 -26.53
C PHE A 18 6.95 1.95 -27.22
N PRO A 19 6.91 1.09 -28.26
CA PRO A 19 5.82 0.22 -28.70
C PRO A 19 6.01 -1.20 -28.14
N GLU A 20 5.31 -1.51 -27.05
CA GLU A 20 5.47 -2.78 -26.31
C GLU A 20 4.11 -3.46 -26.06
N LEU A 21 4.14 -4.71 -25.57
CA LEU A 21 2.97 -5.51 -25.17
C LEU A 21 3.23 -6.18 -23.82
N SER A 22 2.18 -6.58 -23.10
CA SER A 22 2.26 -7.39 -21.87
C SER A 22 3.16 -8.62 -22.02
N PHE A 23 3.10 -9.28 -23.19
CA PHE A 23 3.95 -10.43 -23.54
C PHE A 23 5.42 -10.17 -23.22
N ILE A 24 5.91 -8.99 -23.60
CA ILE A 24 7.31 -8.65 -23.41
C ILE A 24 7.59 -8.70 -21.90
N LEU A 25 6.75 -8.14 -21.03
CA LEU A 25 6.97 -8.13 -19.58
C LEU A 25 6.91 -9.51 -18.91
N MET A 26 6.44 -10.56 -19.58
CA MET A 26 6.29 -11.92 -19.03
C MET A 26 7.37 -12.92 -19.48
N VAL A 27 8.19 -12.59 -20.48
CA VAL A 27 9.16 -13.52 -21.07
C VAL A 27 10.45 -13.62 -20.23
N PRO A 28 11.00 -14.84 -20.00
CA PRO A 28 12.27 -15.04 -19.31
C PRO A 28 13.47 -14.32 -19.95
N PRO A 29 14.47 -13.89 -19.16
CA PRO A 29 15.62 -13.10 -19.62
C PRO A 29 16.52 -13.83 -20.62
N ASP A 30 16.45 -15.15 -20.72
CA ASP A 30 17.23 -16.01 -21.62
C ASP A 30 17.00 -15.70 -23.11
N HIS A 31 15.92 -14.99 -23.46
CA HIS A 31 15.65 -14.51 -24.81
C HIS A 31 15.90 -13.00 -25.03
N SER A 32 16.31 -12.23 -24.00
CA SER A 32 16.58 -10.79 -24.12
C SER A 32 17.58 -10.27 -23.08
N PRO A 33 18.77 -9.77 -23.48
CA PRO A 33 19.85 -9.38 -22.57
C PRO A 33 19.59 -8.14 -21.72
N CYS A 34 18.49 -7.41 -21.96
CA CYS A 34 18.15 -6.18 -21.25
C CYS A 34 17.17 -6.37 -20.09
N ARG A 35 16.90 -7.60 -19.64
CA ARG A 35 15.83 -7.87 -18.66
C ARG A 35 16.26 -8.46 -17.34
N GLN A 36 15.69 -7.90 -16.28
CA GLN A 36 15.73 -8.48 -14.94
C GLN A 36 14.80 -9.69 -14.86
N ARG A 37 15.24 -10.73 -14.15
CA ARG A 37 14.46 -11.94 -13.92
C ARG A 37 13.21 -11.58 -13.11
N LEU A 38 12.04 -11.86 -13.66
CA LEU A 38 10.78 -11.63 -12.95
C LEU A 38 10.75 -12.46 -11.66
N PRO A 39 10.37 -11.86 -10.52
CA PRO A 39 10.30 -12.56 -9.26
C PRO A 39 8.98 -13.37 -9.12
N CYS A 40 8.47 -13.99 -10.20
CA CYS A 40 7.19 -14.74 -10.21
C CYS A 40 7.12 -15.89 -9.17
N ARG A 41 8.25 -16.28 -8.58
CA ARG A 41 8.29 -17.23 -7.45
C ARG A 41 7.87 -16.62 -6.11
N ARG A 42 7.76 -15.30 -6.01
CA ARG A 42 7.47 -14.55 -4.77
C ARG A 42 6.30 -13.59 -4.90
N PHE A 43 5.95 -13.21 -6.12
CA PHE A 43 4.91 -12.24 -6.41
C PHE A 43 3.91 -12.84 -7.39
N HIS A 44 2.66 -12.38 -7.29
CA HIS A 44 1.69 -12.47 -8.36
C HIS A 44 1.97 -11.33 -9.33
N VAL A 45 2.59 -11.65 -10.47
CA VAL A 45 2.99 -10.65 -11.47
C VAL A 45 1.85 -10.50 -12.46
N VAL A 46 1.39 -9.26 -12.66
CA VAL A 46 0.34 -8.92 -13.63
C VAL A 46 0.87 -7.85 -14.57
N ALA A 47 0.70 -8.05 -15.87
CA ALA A 47 1.02 -7.06 -16.90
C ALA A 47 -0.19 -6.89 -17.82
N PRO A 48 -0.88 -5.74 -17.82
CA PRO A 48 -1.91 -5.45 -18.80
C PRO A 48 -1.30 -5.09 -20.16
N ASP A 49 -2.05 -5.37 -21.22
CA ASP A 49 -1.90 -4.58 -22.44
C ASP A 49 -2.56 -3.22 -22.20
N MET A 50 -1.78 -2.15 -22.27
CA MET A 50 -2.27 -0.79 -22.06
C MET A 50 -3.33 -0.43 -23.11
N ARG A 51 -4.22 0.52 -22.78
CA ARG A 51 -5.21 1.06 -23.72
C ARG A 51 -4.55 1.40 -25.07
N GLY A 52 -5.10 0.89 -26.16
CA GLY A 52 -4.55 1.07 -27.50
C GLY A 52 -3.56 -0.01 -27.96
N TYR A 53 -3.32 -1.05 -27.16
CA TYR A 53 -2.35 -2.10 -27.45
C TYR A 53 -2.96 -3.49 -27.32
N GLY A 54 -2.42 -4.42 -28.12
CA GLY A 54 -2.72 -5.85 -28.02
C GLY A 54 -4.21 -6.15 -28.09
N ASP A 55 -4.69 -6.92 -27.11
CA ASP A 55 -6.09 -7.34 -27.00
C ASP A 55 -6.91 -6.41 -26.08
N THR A 56 -6.37 -5.26 -25.67
CA THR A 56 -7.11 -4.21 -24.95
C THR A 56 -7.72 -3.22 -25.94
N ASP A 57 -8.91 -2.70 -25.61
CA ASP A 57 -9.62 -1.71 -26.43
C ASP A 57 -8.72 -0.54 -26.88
N SER A 58 -8.91 -0.15 -28.15
CA SER A 58 -8.20 0.95 -28.79
C SER A 58 -9.17 2.02 -29.31
N PRO A 59 -9.69 2.90 -28.43
CA PRO A 59 -10.57 3.98 -28.84
C PRO A 59 -9.94 4.85 -29.94
N PRO A 60 -10.70 5.32 -30.95
CA PRO A 60 -10.10 5.99 -32.10
C PRO A 60 -9.64 7.44 -31.82
N HIS A 61 -10.14 8.07 -30.75
CA HIS A 61 -9.90 9.49 -30.50
C HIS A 61 -8.83 9.71 -29.43
N HIS A 62 -7.86 10.59 -29.69
CA HIS A 62 -6.71 10.85 -28.80
C HIS A 62 -7.12 11.33 -27.40
N SER A 63 -8.26 12.00 -27.25
CA SER A 63 -8.79 12.41 -25.94
C SER A 63 -9.17 11.24 -25.04
N SER A 64 -9.22 10.02 -25.58
CA SER A 64 -9.45 8.79 -24.82
C SER A 64 -8.17 8.24 -24.19
N TYR A 65 -7.03 8.90 -24.37
CA TYR A 65 -5.70 8.47 -23.89
C TYR A 65 -5.07 9.48 -22.94
N THR A 66 -5.90 10.31 -22.27
CA THR A 66 -5.39 11.20 -21.23
C THR A 66 -4.89 10.41 -20.03
N TYR A 67 -4.02 11.01 -19.22
CA TYR A 67 -3.57 10.40 -17.97
C TYR A 67 -4.72 9.95 -17.07
N PHE A 68 -5.85 10.67 -17.06
CA PHE A 68 -7.03 10.27 -16.29
C PHE A 68 -7.63 8.94 -16.78
N HIS A 69 -7.69 8.72 -18.10
CA HIS A 69 -8.16 7.44 -18.63
C HIS A 69 -7.16 6.33 -18.32
N LEU A 70 -5.87 6.57 -18.50
CA LEU A 70 -4.82 5.58 -18.22
C LEU A 70 -4.81 5.19 -16.74
N ILE A 71 -4.84 6.16 -15.82
CA ILE A 71 -4.90 5.91 -14.38
C ILE A 71 -6.23 5.24 -14.02
N GLY A 72 -7.35 5.70 -14.59
CA GLY A 72 -8.66 5.09 -14.35
C GLY A 72 -8.71 3.62 -14.76
N ASP A 73 -8.08 3.26 -15.88
CA ASP A 73 -7.96 1.87 -16.30
C ASP A 73 -7.12 1.04 -15.31
N ILE A 74 -6.02 1.59 -14.80
CA ILE A 74 -5.18 0.91 -13.80
C ILE A 74 -5.92 0.76 -12.47
N VAL A 75 -6.64 1.79 -12.00
CA VAL A 75 -7.46 1.71 -10.79
C VAL A 75 -8.56 0.65 -10.96
N GLY A 76 -9.28 0.67 -12.08
CA GLY A 76 -10.30 -0.35 -12.36
C GLY A 76 -9.72 -1.76 -12.43
N LEU A 77 -8.53 -1.93 -13.01
CA LEU A 77 -7.82 -3.21 -12.99
C LEU A 77 -7.46 -3.65 -11.56
N LEU A 78 -6.95 -2.74 -10.73
CA LEU A 78 -6.61 -3.05 -9.34
C LEU A 78 -7.85 -3.42 -8.51
N ASP A 79 -8.98 -2.75 -8.75
CA ASP A 79 -10.27 -3.06 -8.13
C ASP A 79 -10.74 -4.46 -8.54
N ASP A 80 -10.64 -4.82 -9.82
CA ASP A 80 -11.02 -6.15 -10.36
C ASP A 80 -10.11 -7.27 -9.84
N LEU A 81 -8.82 -7.00 -9.63
CA LEU A 81 -7.88 -7.95 -9.02
C LEU A 81 -8.14 -8.15 -7.52
N ASN A 82 -8.97 -7.30 -6.90
CA ASN A 82 -9.37 -7.37 -5.49
C ASN A 82 -8.17 -7.47 -4.53
N GLU A 83 -7.06 -6.84 -4.89
CA GLU A 83 -5.82 -6.83 -4.11
C GLU A 83 -5.92 -5.80 -2.98
N GLN A 84 -6.53 -6.23 -1.88
CA GLN A 84 -6.54 -5.47 -0.64
C GLN A 84 -5.19 -5.66 0.08
N GLN A 85 -4.62 -4.55 0.56
CA GLN A 85 -3.45 -4.62 1.41
C GLN A 85 -3.81 -5.35 2.72
N GLU A 86 -3.19 -6.51 2.96
CA GLU A 86 -3.45 -7.29 4.17
C GLU A 86 -2.84 -6.62 5.42
N PRO A 87 -3.57 -6.51 6.54
CA PRO A 87 -3.04 -5.92 7.78
C PRO A 87 -1.65 -6.47 8.16
N GLY A 88 -0.71 -5.54 8.32
CA GLY A 88 0.69 -5.85 8.56
C GLY A 88 1.05 -6.03 10.03
N ARG A 89 2.35 -6.01 10.31
CA ARG A 89 2.92 -6.10 11.67
C ARG A 89 2.40 -4.99 12.58
N ALA A 90 2.32 -3.76 12.09
CA ALA A 90 1.90 -2.59 12.86
C ALA A 90 0.42 -2.67 13.27
N GLU A 91 -0.47 -3.03 12.36
CA GLU A 91 -1.90 -3.21 12.63
C GLU A 91 -2.12 -4.31 13.68
N LYS A 92 -1.40 -5.44 13.56
CA LYS A 92 -1.42 -6.51 14.56
C LYS A 92 -0.95 -6.04 15.93
N ALA A 93 0.12 -5.23 15.96
CA ALA A 93 0.64 -4.68 17.20
C ALA A 93 -0.35 -3.71 17.86
N PHE A 94 -0.95 -2.81 17.09
CA PHE A 94 -1.90 -1.79 17.56
C PHE A 94 -3.23 -2.41 17.98
N GLY A 95 -3.70 -3.44 17.27
CA GLY A 95 -4.94 -4.17 17.60
C GLY A 95 -4.91 -4.91 18.94
N ARG A 96 -3.79 -4.92 19.67
CA ARG A 96 -3.71 -5.39 21.06
C ARG A 96 -4.22 -4.37 22.08
N TYR A 97 -4.49 -3.14 21.65
CA TYR A 97 -4.92 -2.02 22.48
C TYR A 97 -6.22 -1.43 21.93
N ASP A 98 -6.99 -0.78 22.79
CA ASP A 98 -8.08 0.09 22.34
C ASP A 98 -7.51 1.33 21.62
N CYS A 99 -8.31 1.95 20.75
CA CYS A 99 -7.87 3.10 19.96
C CYS A 99 -7.44 4.28 20.83
N SER A 100 -8.07 4.50 21.99
CA SER A 100 -7.71 5.59 22.89
C SER A 100 -6.30 5.40 23.45
N THR A 101 -5.92 4.19 23.83
CA THR A 101 -4.57 3.86 24.30
C THR A 101 -3.54 4.08 23.21
N VAL A 102 -3.84 3.69 21.96
CA VAL A 102 -2.94 3.93 20.81
C VAL A 102 -2.76 5.42 20.58
N ILE A 103 -3.85 6.18 20.51
CA ILE A 103 -3.82 7.63 20.32
C ILE A 103 -3.05 8.32 21.45
N LYS A 104 -3.29 7.96 22.72
CA LYS A 104 -2.56 8.50 23.87
C LYS A 104 -1.06 8.29 23.72
N LYS A 105 -0.63 7.06 23.42
CA LYS A 105 0.79 6.72 23.26
C LYS A 105 1.47 7.56 22.18
N PHE A 106 0.78 7.87 21.08
CA PHE A 106 1.36 8.64 19.97
C PHE A 106 1.26 10.17 20.14
N LEU A 107 0.16 10.69 20.68
CA LEU A 107 0.01 12.13 20.91
C LEU A 107 0.85 12.64 22.09
N LEU A 108 1.18 11.76 23.03
CA LEU A 108 1.91 12.09 24.25
C LEU A 108 3.39 11.68 24.21
N ILE A 109 3.93 11.41 23.02
CA ILE A 109 5.36 11.21 22.83
C ILE A 109 6.09 12.48 23.26
N ASP A 110 7.01 12.35 24.22
CA ASP A 110 7.89 13.44 24.64
C ASP A 110 9.26 13.34 23.92
N LYS A 111 10.06 14.39 23.99
CA LYS A 111 11.43 14.47 23.45
C LYS A 111 12.36 13.38 23.98
N ASP A 112 12.02 12.79 25.13
CA ASP A 112 12.80 11.75 25.79
C ASP A 112 12.36 10.33 25.37
N ASP A 113 11.26 10.19 24.62
CA ASP A 113 10.78 8.90 24.10
C ASP A 113 11.50 8.52 22.78
N PRO A 114 12.20 7.38 22.73
CA PRO A 114 12.82 6.94 21.49
C PRO A 114 11.76 6.45 20.50
N LEU A 115 11.72 7.07 19.31
CA LEU A 115 10.84 6.66 18.20
C LEU A 115 11.28 5.37 17.50
N ILE A 116 12.31 4.69 18.04
CA ILE A 116 12.82 3.42 17.54
C ILE A 116 12.83 2.44 18.71
N ALA A 117 11.94 1.45 18.65
CA ALA A 117 11.87 0.40 19.64
C ALA A 117 13.11 -0.51 19.59
N PRO A 118 13.54 -1.08 20.73
CA PRO A 118 14.56 -2.11 20.75
C PRO A 118 14.22 -3.32 19.86
N PRO A 119 15.23 -4.09 19.39
CA PRO A 119 14.98 -5.28 18.58
C PRO A 119 13.99 -6.24 19.24
N GLY A 120 12.98 -6.68 18.49
CA GLY A 120 11.96 -7.61 18.96
C GLY A 120 10.82 -6.98 19.78
N VAL A 121 10.84 -5.66 20.01
CA VAL A 121 9.77 -4.93 20.69
C VAL A 121 8.97 -4.12 19.67
N GLU A 122 7.64 -4.14 19.78
CA GLU A 122 6.79 -3.27 18.97
C GLU A 122 6.81 -1.85 19.53
N ILE A 123 6.81 -0.83 18.65
CA ILE A 123 6.82 0.57 19.09
C ILE A 123 5.68 0.89 20.06
N ILE A 124 4.51 0.33 19.85
CA ILE A 124 3.34 0.55 20.71
C ILE A 124 3.51 -0.03 22.12
N ASP A 125 4.29 -1.12 22.27
CA ASP A 125 4.61 -1.72 23.57
C ASP A 125 5.69 -0.91 24.28
N PHE A 126 6.57 -0.29 23.50
CA PHE A 126 7.72 0.46 23.99
C PHE A 126 7.34 1.87 24.48
N LEU A 127 6.44 2.56 23.76
CA LEU A 127 6.01 3.91 24.12
C LEU A 127 5.31 3.93 25.48
N HIS A 128 5.73 4.83 26.36
CA HIS A 128 5.10 5.01 27.66
C HIS A 128 3.73 5.67 27.51
N THR A 129 2.79 5.27 28.36
CA THR A 129 1.52 5.99 28.52
C THR A 129 1.59 6.75 29.83
N PRO A 130 1.59 8.10 29.80
CA PRO A 130 1.61 8.90 31.01
C PRO A 130 0.41 8.57 31.91
N SER A 131 0.63 8.55 33.23
CA SER A 131 -0.44 8.34 34.22
C SER A 131 -1.41 9.52 34.32
N SER A 132 -1.04 10.68 33.77
CA SER A 132 -1.84 11.91 33.75
C SER A 132 -1.62 12.66 32.44
N LEU A 133 -2.66 13.29 31.92
CA LEU A 133 -2.57 14.10 30.71
C LEU A 133 -1.89 15.45 30.98
N PRO A 134 -1.08 15.95 30.04
CA PRO A 134 -0.59 17.31 30.08
C PRO A 134 -1.73 18.31 29.84
N SER A 135 -1.56 19.55 30.28
CA SER A 135 -2.63 20.57 30.26
C SER A 135 -3.13 20.99 28.87
N TRP A 136 -2.46 20.54 27.80
CA TRP A 136 -2.80 20.92 26.43
C TRP A 136 -3.79 19.97 25.76
N ILE A 137 -4.11 18.82 26.37
CA ILE A 137 -5.07 17.85 25.83
C ILE A 137 -5.94 17.23 26.92
N SER A 138 -7.23 17.08 26.64
CA SER A 138 -8.19 16.44 27.54
C SER A 138 -8.49 14.99 27.16
N GLU A 139 -9.12 14.25 28.09
CA GLU A 139 -9.59 12.88 27.83
C GLU A 139 -10.68 12.87 26.75
N GLU A 140 -11.53 13.90 26.69
CA GLU A 140 -12.57 14.02 25.67
C GLU A 140 -11.98 14.21 24.27
N GLU A 141 -10.91 14.99 24.13
CA GLU A 141 -10.21 15.19 22.86
C GLU A 141 -9.57 13.88 22.38
N ILE A 142 -8.91 13.14 23.29
CA ILE A 142 -8.37 11.81 22.98
C ILE A 142 -9.47 10.87 22.52
N GLN A 143 -10.60 10.84 23.22
CA GLN A 143 -11.72 9.97 22.87
C GLN A 143 -12.30 10.34 21.50
N PHE A 144 -12.35 11.62 21.16
CA PHE A 144 -12.75 12.08 19.84
C PHE A 144 -11.84 11.52 18.74
N PHE A 145 -10.50 11.60 18.92
CA PHE A 145 -9.56 10.99 17.98
C PHE A 145 -9.74 9.47 17.90
N ALA A 146 -9.86 8.79 19.05
CA ALA A 146 -10.03 7.35 19.12
C ALA A 146 -11.25 6.88 18.32
N GLN A 147 -12.39 7.55 18.49
CA GLN A 147 -13.62 7.23 17.76
C GLN A 147 -13.44 7.28 16.23
N LYS A 148 -12.66 8.23 15.71
CA LYS A 148 -12.40 8.32 14.27
C LYS A 148 -11.55 7.17 13.74
N PHE A 149 -10.64 6.66 14.55
CA PHE A 149 -9.86 5.47 14.20
C PHE A 149 -10.58 4.15 14.48
N GLU A 150 -11.58 4.13 15.36
CA GLU A 150 -12.49 2.98 15.48
C GLU A 150 -13.35 2.79 14.21
N GLU A 151 -13.78 3.90 13.58
CA GLU A 151 -14.55 3.87 12.33
C GLU A 151 -13.71 3.41 11.11
N THR A 152 -12.44 3.83 11.05
CA THR A 152 -11.61 3.70 9.84
C THR A 152 -10.47 2.68 9.94
N GLY A 153 -10.07 2.32 11.16
CA GLY A 153 -8.84 1.56 11.42
C GLY A 153 -7.56 2.37 11.16
N PHE A 154 -6.41 1.80 11.54
CA PHE A 154 -5.10 2.45 11.34
C PHE A 154 -4.45 2.15 9.98
N THR A 155 -4.95 1.15 9.25
CA THR A 155 -4.33 0.66 8.00
C THR A 155 -4.13 1.76 6.96
N GLY A 156 -5.16 2.59 6.72
CA GLY A 156 -5.07 3.70 5.77
C GLY A 156 -3.98 4.70 6.14
N GLY A 157 -3.91 5.08 7.42
CA GLY A 157 -2.86 5.95 7.95
C GLY A 157 -1.45 5.36 7.79
N LEU A 158 -1.30 4.07 8.09
CA LEU A 158 -0.02 3.35 7.96
C LEU A 158 0.43 3.23 6.50
N ASN A 159 -0.50 3.14 5.56
CA ASN A 159 -0.18 3.02 4.13
C ASN A 159 0.49 4.28 3.57
N TYR A 160 0.22 5.48 4.10
CA TYR A 160 0.96 6.70 3.71
C TYR A 160 2.47 6.53 3.93
N TYR A 161 2.87 5.93 5.06
CA TYR A 161 4.27 5.74 5.40
C TYR A 161 4.91 4.59 4.63
N ARG A 162 4.16 3.52 4.32
CA ARG A 162 4.64 2.43 3.47
C ARG A 162 4.97 2.92 2.05
N ALA A 163 4.17 3.85 1.53
CA ALA A 163 4.37 4.43 0.21
C ALA A 163 5.60 5.34 0.12
N MET A 164 6.15 5.84 1.24
CA MET A 164 7.32 6.73 1.22
C MET A 164 8.65 6.03 0.90
N TYR A 165 8.69 4.70 0.95
CA TYR A 165 9.91 3.90 0.75
C TYR A 165 9.81 2.90 -0.42
N LEU A 166 8.82 3.08 -1.30
CA LEU A 166 8.71 2.39 -2.59
C LEU A 166 9.45 3.17 -3.67
#